data_AF-A0A0D8X4Z6-F1
#
_entry.id   AF-A0A0D8X4Z6-F1
#
_cell.length_a   1.000
_cell.length_b   1.000
_cell.length_c   1.000
_cell.angle_alpha   90.00
_cell.angle_beta   90.00
_cell.angle_gamma   90.00
#
_symmetry.space_group_name_H-M   'P 1'
#
loop_
_entity.id
_entity.type
_entity.pdbx_description
1 polymer ?
#
loop_
_entity_poly.entity_id
_entity_poly.type
_entity_poly.pdbx_seq_one_letter_code
_entity_poly.pdbx_strand_id
1 'polypeptide(L)'
;MSVKGDRMDIVERFMNMANVILGKILFSQTFIREINVFRAKFGAQFKDYNELIAKSSFIFTNSNPYLDYPRPTIHKTVSIGGITIDVKQKINKLPEKWNAVLNERNTTVLVSFGSVAKSIFMPDKYKSIQNYAGYYVHLEI
;
A
#
# COMPACT_ATOMS: atom_id res chain seq x y z
N MET A 1 12.02 -3.31 -6.33
CA MET A 1 11.99 -4.70 -5.82
C MET A 1 12.73 -5.58 -6.81
N SER A 2 13.45 -6.59 -6.31
CA SER A 2 14.10 -7.61 -7.13
C SER A 2 13.05 -8.51 -7.78
N VAL A 3 13.15 -8.78 -9.08
CA VAL A 3 12.17 -9.61 -9.81
C VAL A 3 12.58 -11.09 -9.79
N LYS A 4 13.87 -11.36 -9.60
CA LYS A 4 14.45 -12.72 -9.61
C LYS A 4 14.97 -13.08 -8.22
N GLY A 5 14.91 -14.38 -7.89
CA GLY A 5 15.32 -14.95 -6.59
C GLY A 5 16.83 -15.18 -6.45
N ASP A 6 17.26 -15.98 -5.48
CA ASP A 6 18.68 -16.12 -5.08
C ASP A 6 19.63 -16.69 -6.13
N ARG A 7 19.14 -17.54 -7.05
CA ARG A 7 19.95 -18.10 -8.14
C ARG A 7 19.80 -17.23 -9.38
N MET A 8 20.89 -16.57 -9.75
CA MET A 8 20.91 -15.59 -10.83
C MET A 8 22.23 -15.59 -11.59
N ASP A 9 22.14 -15.47 -12.91
CA ASP A 9 23.31 -15.19 -13.74
C ASP A 9 23.75 -13.70 -13.63
N ILE A 10 24.89 -13.36 -14.24
CA ILE A 10 25.47 -12.01 -14.15
C ILE A 10 24.54 -10.95 -14.78
N VAL A 11 23.89 -11.28 -15.89
CA VAL A 11 23.00 -10.35 -16.61
C VAL A 11 21.75 -10.10 -15.78
N GLU A 12 21.15 -11.15 -15.23
CA GLU A 12 20.00 -11.05 -14.35
C GLU A 12 20.33 -10.24 -13.09
N ARG A 13 21.52 -10.41 -12.50
CA ARG A 13 21.99 -9.62 -11.35
C ARG A 13 22.05 -8.14 -11.71
N PHE A 14 22.60 -7.80 -12.88
CA PHE A 14 22.64 -6.43 -13.37
C PHE A 14 21.23 -5.86 -13.56
N MET A 15 20.32 -6.61 -14.19
CA MET A 15 18.93 -6.18 -14.38
C MET A 15 18.21 -5.98 -13.05
N ASN A 16 18.43 -6.85 -12.07
CA ASN A 16 17.88 -6.66 -10.73
C ASN A 16 18.44 -5.42 -10.03
N MET A 17 19.74 -5.17 -10.14
CA MET A 17 20.35 -3.95 -9.61
C MET A 17 19.73 -2.71 -10.26
N ALA A 18 19.60 -2.69 -11.58
CA ALA A 18 18.95 -1.61 -12.32
C ALA A 18 17.50 -1.39 -11.86
N ASN A 19 16.72 -2.47 -11.70
CA ASN A 19 15.34 -2.41 -11.20
C ASN A 19 15.25 -1.84 -9.77
N VAL A 20 16.17 -2.22 -8.89
CA VAL A 20 16.23 -1.70 -7.52
C VAL A 20 16.58 -0.21 -7.51
N ILE A 21 17.58 0.21 -8.29
CA ILE A 21 17.98 1.62 -8.41
C ILE A 21 16.84 2.45 -8.99
N LEU A 22 16.25 2.01 -10.09
CA LEU A 22 15.15 2.72 -10.74
C LEU A 22 13.95 2.84 -9.79
N GLY A 23 13.58 1.75 -9.11
CA GLY A 23 12.54 1.78 -8.09
C GLY A 23 12.86 2.80 -6.99
N LYS A 24 14.08 2.79 -6.46
CA LYS A 24 14.50 3.74 -5.42
C LYS A 24 14.39 5.19 -5.89
N ILE A 25 14.79 5.49 -7.13
CA ILE A 25 14.69 6.84 -7.70
C ILE A 25 13.23 7.25 -7.78
N LEU A 26 12.36 6.42 -8.37
CA LEU A 26 10.95 6.71 -8.54
C LEU A 26 10.25 6.98 -7.20
N PHE A 27 10.48 6.14 -6.19
CA PHE A 27 9.90 6.34 -4.86
C PHE A 27 10.49 7.57 -4.14
N SER A 28 11.80 7.79 -4.21
CA SER A 28 12.46 8.93 -3.55
C SER A 28 11.97 10.28 -4.05
N GLN A 29 11.63 10.38 -5.34
CA GLN A 29 11.11 11.62 -5.94
C GLN A 29 9.80 12.07 -5.28
N THR A 30 8.95 11.13 -4.84
CA THR A 30 7.70 11.45 -4.15
C THR A 30 7.98 12.13 -2.82
N PHE A 31 8.88 11.56 -2.00
CA PHE A 31 9.28 12.14 -0.72
C PHE A 31 9.96 13.51 -0.87
N ILE A 32 10.80 13.69 -1.88
CA ILE A 32 11.48 14.97 -2.15
C ILE A 32 10.43 16.05 -2.50
N ARG A 33 9.49 15.73 -3.38
CA ARG A 33 8.41 16.67 -3.75
C ARG A 33 7.56 17.06 -2.54
N GLU A 34 7.24 16.09 -1.69
CA GLU A 34 6.47 16.33 -0.47
C GLU A 34 7.21 17.28 0.49
N ILE A 35 8.50 17.04 0.77
CA ILE A 35 9.33 17.94 1.58
C ILE A 35 9.41 19.35 0.97
N ASN A 36 9.49 19.47 -0.35
CA ASN A 36 9.49 20.78 -1.00
C ASN A 36 8.18 21.54 -0.79
N VAL A 37 7.04 20.84 -0.80
CA VAL A 37 5.73 21.42 -0.45
C VAL A 37 5.72 21.88 1.01
N PHE A 38 6.24 21.07 1.94
CA PHE A 38 6.37 21.48 3.35
C PHE A 38 7.27 22.71 3.51
N ARG A 39 8.42 22.75 2.83
CA ARG A 39 9.33 23.90 2.86
C ARG A 39 8.71 25.17 2.27
N ALA A 40 7.92 25.04 1.21
CA ALA A 40 7.19 26.18 0.65
C ALA A 40 6.15 26.75 1.64
N LYS A 41 5.51 25.90 2.44
CA LYS A 41 4.46 26.30 3.38
C LYS A 41 4.97 26.76 4.75
N PHE A 42 6.00 26.10 5.27
CA PHE A 42 6.50 26.30 6.64
C PHE A 42 7.91 26.92 6.69
N GLY A 43 8.53 27.14 5.53
CA GLY A 43 9.85 27.75 5.37
C GLY A 43 10.95 26.76 5.01
N ALA A 44 12.01 27.26 4.37
CA ALA A 44 13.12 26.45 3.85
C ALA A 44 13.86 25.64 4.93
N GLN A 45 13.77 26.06 6.19
CA GLN A 45 14.32 25.39 7.36
C GLN A 45 13.58 24.11 7.78
N PHE A 46 12.47 23.76 7.12
CA PHE A 46 11.76 22.52 7.40
C PHE A 46 12.67 21.31 7.11
N LYS A 47 12.81 20.46 8.13
CA LYS A 47 13.73 19.32 8.17
C LYS A 47 13.30 18.22 7.23
N ASP A 48 14.26 17.46 6.72
CA ASP A 48 13.96 16.27 5.92
C ASP A 48 13.48 15.10 6.78
N TYR A 49 12.91 14.08 6.13
CA TYR A 49 12.42 12.89 6.81
C TYR A 49 13.49 12.13 7.58
N ASN A 50 14.72 12.03 7.07
CA ASN A 50 15.79 11.28 7.73
C ASN A 50 16.20 11.97 9.04
N GLU A 51 16.29 13.30 9.03
CA GLU A 51 16.59 14.09 10.23
C GLU A 51 15.46 14.00 11.26
N LEU A 52 14.20 14.10 10.82
CA LEU A 52 13.03 13.97 11.69
C LEU A 52 12.96 12.56 12.32
N ILE A 53 13.15 11.52 11.52
CA ILE A 53 13.18 10.13 11.98
C ILE A 53 14.36 9.92 12.94
N ALA A 54 15.54 10.45 12.64
CA ALA A 54 16.72 10.32 13.51
C ALA A 54 16.49 10.97 14.88
N LYS A 55 15.91 12.18 14.90
CA LYS A 55 15.64 12.95 16.13
C LYS A 55 14.40 12.50 16.91
N SER A 56 13.53 11.69 16.32
CA SER A 56 12.35 11.16 17.02
C SER A 56 12.73 10.20 18.15
N SER A 57 12.05 10.32 19.30
CA SER A 57 12.22 9.41 20.45
C SER A 57 11.57 8.05 20.21
N PHE A 58 10.43 8.03 19.52
CA PHE A 58 9.68 6.82 19.17
C PHE A 58 9.14 6.92 17.74
N ILE A 59 9.05 5.77 17.08
CA ILE A 59 8.48 5.63 15.74
C ILE A 59 7.37 4.60 15.84
N PHE A 60 6.12 5.05 15.72
CA PHE A 60 4.97 4.17 15.68
C PHE A 60 4.72 3.73 14.24
N THR A 61 4.69 2.42 14.01
CA THR A 61 4.45 1.83 12.69
C THR A 61 3.15 1.03 12.73
N ASN A 62 2.28 1.24 11.74
CA ASN A 62 1.09 0.43 11.57
C ASN A 62 1.45 -0.93 10.95
N SER A 63 2.11 -1.78 11.75
CA SER A 63 2.60 -3.08 11.33
C SER A 63 2.38 -4.14 12.40
N ASN A 64 2.24 -5.39 11.96
CA ASN A 64 2.22 -6.55 12.85
C ASN A 64 3.51 -7.36 12.64
N PRO A 65 4.41 -7.48 13.64
CA PRO A 65 5.69 -8.19 13.49
C PRO A 65 5.60 -9.63 12.99
N TYR A 66 4.47 -10.30 13.17
CA TYR A 66 4.27 -11.69 12.73
C TYR A 66 3.77 -11.81 11.29
N LEU A 67 3.17 -10.76 10.74
CA LEU A 67 2.58 -10.75 9.39
C LEU A 67 3.37 -9.88 8.40
N ASP A 68 4.20 -8.98 8.92
CA ASP A 68 4.98 -8.05 8.13
C ASP A 68 6.27 -8.70 7.62
N TYR A 69 6.83 -8.14 6.55
CA TYR A 69 8.08 -8.63 5.99
C TYR A 69 9.23 -8.42 7.00
N PRO A 70 10.18 -9.38 7.08
CA PRO A 70 11.34 -9.23 7.94
C PRO A 70 12.15 -8.01 7.48
N ARG A 71 12.30 -7.05 8.38
CA ARG A 71 13.12 -5.86 8.18
C ARG A 71 13.96 -5.55 9.42
N PRO A 72 15.14 -4.94 9.27
CA PRO A 72 15.87 -4.40 10.41
C PRO A 72 15.01 -3.37 11.14
N THR A 73 14.94 -3.48 12.46
CA THR A 73 14.25 -2.52 13.33
C THR A 73 15.18 -2.09 14.47
N ILE A 74 14.87 -0.95 15.08
CA ILE A 74 15.59 -0.40 16.22
C ILE A 74 14.63 -0.33 17.42
N HIS A 75 15.17 -0.32 18.64
CA HIS A 75 14.38 -0.35 19.88
C HIS A 75 13.38 0.81 20.04
N LYS A 76 13.58 1.93 19.33
CA LYS A 76 12.62 3.05 19.31
C LYS A 76 11.43 2.85 18.36
N THR A 77 11.42 1.80 17.55
CA THR A 77 10.32 1.47 16.64
C THR A 77 9.31 0.59 17.37
N VAL A 78 8.10 1.11 17.56
CA VAL A 78 6.97 0.41 18.18
C VAL A 78 5.97 0.06 17.09
N SER A 79 5.73 -1.24 16.91
CA SER A 79 4.76 -1.74 15.92
C SER A 79 3.38 -1.91 16.54
N ILE A 80 2.40 -1.15 16.05
CA ILE A 80 1.01 -1.16 16.50
C ILE A 80 0.12 -1.46 15.29
N GLY A 81 -0.15 -2.74 15.06
CA GLY A 81 -1.01 -3.17 13.97
C GLY A 81 -2.46 -2.73 14.18
N GLY A 82 -3.09 -2.20 13.13
CA GLY A 82 -4.48 -1.76 13.17
C GLY A 82 -4.69 -0.45 13.94
N ILE A 83 -3.65 0.37 14.14
CA ILE A 83 -3.78 1.66 14.85
C ILE A 83 -4.80 2.60 14.19
N THR A 84 -5.02 2.44 12.89
CA THR A 84 -5.98 3.22 12.10
C THR A 84 -7.39 2.61 12.08
N ILE A 85 -7.58 1.43 12.68
CA ILE A 85 -8.87 0.75 12.72
C ILE A 85 -9.64 1.26 13.94
N ASP A 86 -10.79 1.88 13.68
CA ASP A 86 -11.70 2.27 14.75
C ASP A 86 -12.44 1.05 15.30
N VAL A 87 -11.91 0.45 16.36
CA VAL A 87 -12.49 -0.72 17.02
C VAL A 87 -13.74 -0.36 17.83
N LYS A 88 -13.99 0.93 18.10
CA LYS A 88 -15.20 1.40 18.81
C LYS A 88 -16.42 1.50 17.89
N GLN A 89 -16.24 1.47 16.58
CA GLN A 89 -17.31 1.27 15.59
C GLN A 89 -17.80 -0.20 15.57
N LYS A 90 -18.01 -0.77 16.77
CA LYS A 90 -18.75 -2.02 16.91
C LYS A 90 -20.12 -1.79 16.28
N ILE A 91 -20.34 -2.43 15.14
CA ILE A 91 -21.58 -2.45 14.35
C ILE A 91 -21.71 -1.27 13.36
N ASN A 92 -20.75 -1.11 12.46
CA ASN A 92 -21.11 -0.60 11.13
C ASN A 92 -21.84 -1.72 10.39
N LYS A 93 -23.17 -1.79 10.54
CA LYS A 93 -23.97 -2.54 9.56
C LYS A 93 -23.63 -1.98 8.19
N LEU A 94 -23.24 -2.87 7.27
CA LEU A 94 -23.08 -2.49 5.88
C LEU A 94 -24.38 -1.82 5.42
N PRO A 95 -24.31 -0.70 4.65
CA PRO A 95 -25.49 -0.14 4.02
C PRO A 95 -26.28 -1.24 3.31
N GLU A 96 -27.62 -1.18 3.36
CA GLU A 96 -28.48 -2.27 2.90
C GLU A 96 -28.16 -2.72 1.47
N LYS A 97 -27.80 -1.78 0.58
CA LYS A 97 -27.31 -2.07 -0.78
C LYS A 97 -26.17 -3.10 -0.76
N TRP A 98 -25.13 -2.86 0.04
CA TRP A 98 -23.95 -3.72 0.10
C TRP A 98 -24.23 -5.01 0.83
N ASN A 99 -25.03 -4.96 1.88
CA ASN A 99 -25.46 -6.17 2.56
C ASN A 99 -26.27 -7.08 1.62
N ALA A 100 -27.15 -6.54 0.79
CA ALA A 100 -27.90 -7.30 -0.21
C ALA A 100 -26.98 -7.92 -1.27
N VAL A 101 -26.06 -7.13 -1.83
CA VAL A 101 -25.11 -7.60 -2.86
C VAL A 101 -24.20 -8.71 -2.31
N LEU A 102 -23.64 -8.55 -1.10
CA LEU A 102 -22.74 -9.55 -0.52
C LEU A 102 -23.47 -10.83 -0.13
N ASN A 103 -24.76 -10.75 0.23
CA ASN A 103 -25.60 -11.90 0.60
C ASN A 103 -26.33 -12.54 -0.59
N GLU A 104 -26.18 -12.04 -1.82
CA GLU A 104 -26.79 -12.63 -3.01
C GLU A 104 -26.32 -14.08 -3.23
N ARG A 105 -25.10 -14.41 -2.77
CA ARG A 105 -24.45 -15.70 -2.97
C ARG A 105 -23.74 -16.16 -1.71
N ASN A 106 -23.59 -17.48 -1.59
CA ASN A 106 -22.83 -18.10 -0.50
C ASN A 106 -21.32 -17.77 -0.57
N THR A 107 -20.80 -17.42 -1.75
CA THR A 107 -19.40 -17.08 -1.96
C THR A 107 -19.30 -15.78 -2.76
N THR A 108 -18.71 -14.76 -2.16
CA THR A 108 -18.52 -13.44 -2.76
C THR A 108 -17.05 -13.02 -2.67
N VAL A 109 -16.50 -12.47 -3.75
CA VAL A 109 -15.11 -11.98 -3.80
C VAL A 109 -15.14 -10.46 -3.93
N LEU A 110 -14.57 -9.77 -2.93
CA LEU A 110 -14.35 -8.32 -2.98
C LEU A 110 -13.03 -8.01 -3.69
N VAL A 111 -13.09 -7.15 -4.71
CA VAL A 111 -11.91 -6.67 -5.42
C VAL A 111 -11.81 -5.15 -5.26
N SER A 112 -10.68 -4.68 -4.74
CA SER A 112 -10.39 -3.25 -4.61
C SER A 112 -8.94 -2.97 -4.98
N PHE A 113 -8.72 -1.96 -5.81
CA PHE A 113 -7.39 -1.51 -6.24
C PHE A 113 -6.87 -0.30 -5.43
N GLY A 114 -7.65 0.13 -4.44
CA GLY A 114 -7.38 1.35 -3.68
C GLY A 114 -7.67 2.64 -4.47
N SER A 115 -7.38 3.78 -3.86
CA SER A 115 -7.76 5.10 -4.42
C SER A 115 -6.91 5.57 -5.60
N VAL A 116 -5.73 4.99 -5.80
CA VAL A 116 -4.76 5.44 -6.79
C VAL A 116 -5.04 4.83 -8.16
N ALA A 117 -5.32 3.53 -8.21
CA ALA A 117 -5.59 2.81 -9.44
C ALA A 117 -7.11 2.70 -9.65
N LYS A 118 -7.68 3.68 -10.36
CA LYS A 118 -9.13 3.74 -10.54
C LYS A 118 -9.64 2.67 -11.51
N SER A 119 -10.58 1.85 -11.06
CA SER A 119 -11.24 0.79 -11.83
C SER A 119 -11.98 1.32 -13.07
N ILE A 120 -12.34 2.61 -13.09
CA ILE A 120 -12.98 3.24 -14.26
C ILE A 120 -12.11 3.10 -15.53
N PHE A 121 -10.79 3.12 -15.37
CA PHE A 121 -9.83 3.02 -16.48
C PHE A 121 -9.51 1.58 -16.88
N MET A 122 -10.10 0.59 -16.21
CA MET A 122 -9.92 -0.81 -16.59
C MET A 122 -10.58 -1.07 -17.96
N PRO A 123 -9.89 -1.71 -18.92
CA PRO A 123 -10.49 -2.07 -20.20
C PRO A 123 -11.70 -3.00 -20.03
N ASP A 124 -12.72 -2.84 -20.88
CA ASP A 124 -13.99 -3.57 -20.74
C ASP A 124 -13.84 -5.09 -20.85
N LYS A 125 -12.83 -5.56 -21.59
CA LYS A 125 -12.45 -6.98 -21.66
C LYS A 125 -12.21 -7.59 -20.27
N TYR A 126 -11.67 -6.83 -19.32
CA TYR A 126 -11.40 -7.31 -17.97
C TYR A 126 -12.59 -7.10 -17.02
N LYS A 127 -13.45 -6.12 -17.31
CA LYS A 127 -14.72 -5.92 -16.59
C LYS A 127 -15.74 -7.02 -16.91
N SER A 128 -15.73 -7.57 -18.13
CA SER A 128 -16.70 -8.59 -18.56
C SER A 128 -16.45 -10.00 -18.00
N ILE A 129 -15.30 -10.25 -17.35
CA ILE A 129 -15.01 -11.53 -16.64
C ILE A 129 -15.98 -11.78 -15.47
N GLN A 130 -16.76 -10.76 -15.06
CA GLN A 130 -17.86 -10.84 -14.09
C GLN A 130 -18.92 -11.94 -14.35
N ASN A 131 -18.94 -12.57 -15.52
CA ASN A 131 -19.91 -13.62 -15.86
C ASN A 131 -19.31 -15.02 -16.13
N TYR A 132 -17.99 -15.20 -16.13
CA TYR A 132 -17.38 -16.41 -16.71
C TYR A 132 -17.21 -17.62 -15.76
N ALA A 133 -17.63 -17.52 -14.50
CA ALA A 133 -17.46 -18.63 -13.53
C ALA A 133 -18.48 -18.63 -12.38
N GLY A 134 -19.63 -17.95 -12.52
CA GLY A 134 -20.59 -17.82 -11.42
C GLY A 134 -20.16 -16.86 -10.29
N TYR A 135 -19.09 -16.09 -10.51
CA TYR A 135 -18.60 -15.05 -9.59
C TYR A 135 -18.90 -13.67 -10.14
N TYR A 136 -19.72 -12.88 -9.43
CA TYR A 136 -19.89 -11.46 -9.72
C TYR A 136 -18.79 -10.68 -9.00
N VAL A 137 -18.01 -9.92 -9.75
CA VAL A 137 -16.96 -9.04 -9.23
C VAL A 137 -17.51 -7.62 -9.22
N HIS A 138 -17.86 -7.10 -8.05
CA HIS A 138 -18.21 -5.70 -7.93
C HIS A 138 -16.94 -4.87 -7.82
N LEU A 139 -16.64 -4.09 -8.86
CA LEU A 139 -15.49 -3.19 -8.92
C LEU A 139 -15.95 -1.79 -8.53
N GLU A 140 -15.54 -1.32 -7.35
CA GLU A 140 -15.64 0.10 -7.02
C GLU A 140 -14.26 0.65 -6.64
N ILE A 141 -14.10 1.93 -7.03
CA ILE A 141 -12.89 2.78 -7.03
C ILE A 141 -11.96 2.51 -8.20
#